data_AF-J3JYB9-F1
#
_entry.id   AF-J3JYB9-F1
#
_cell.length_a   1.000
_cell.length_b   1.000
_cell.length_c   1.000
_cell.angle_alpha   90.00
_cell.angle_beta   90.00
_cell.angle_gamma   90.00
#
_symmetry.space_group_name_H-M   'P 1'
#
loop_
_entity.id
_entity.type
_entity.pdbx_description
1 polymer ?
#
loop_
_entity_poly.entity_id
_entity_poly.type
_entity_poly.pdbx_seq_one_letter_code
_entity_poly.pdbx_strand_id
1 'polypeptide(L)'
;MTTIKSPLSFAILGKCGSSKARVGKITLPHGPVDTPVFMSVGTQGTLKGMLPEQLKAMGVQILLANTYHLGTRPGVDILLKAGGLHKFMNWDGNLLTDSGGFQMVSLLKLAEITEQGVKFESLNEQKDQVMLSPEHSIEIQNAIGADIIMQLDDVVKTTVPDKERIEESVHSTRNTLPGFAQDKHCGSH
;
A
#
# COMPACT_ATOMS: atom_id res chain seq x y z
N MET A 1 -15.49 17.53 25.47
CA MET A 1 -14.73 16.32 25.13
C MET A 1 -14.90 16.09 23.64
N THR A 2 -13.87 16.41 22.84
CA THR A 2 -13.89 16.19 21.40
C THR A 2 -13.67 14.71 21.17
N THR A 3 -14.70 13.98 20.72
CA THR A 3 -14.57 12.58 20.33
C THR A 3 -13.53 12.53 19.21
N ILE A 4 -12.38 11.91 19.48
CA ILE A 4 -11.37 11.65 18.44
C ILE A 4 -12.04 10.72 17.43
N LYS A 5 -12.52 11.28 16.33
CA LYS A 5 -13.11 10.50 15.24
C LYS A 5 -11.96 9.72 14.64
N SER A 6 -12.01 8.39 14.78
CA SER A 6 -11.01 7.51 14.19
C SER A 6 -10.83 7.87 12.70
N PRO A 7 -9.59 8.04 12.21
CA PRO A 7 -9.34 8.41 10.82
C PRO A 7 -9.88 7.37 9.84
N LEU A 8 -10.03 6.12 10.30
CA LEU A 8 -10.70 5.04 9.59
C LEU A 8 -11.86 4.50 10.42
N SER A 9 -13.03 4.36 9.79
CA SER A 9 -14.14 3.56 10.36
C SER A 9 -14.74 2.64 9.30
N PHE A 10 -15.22 1.48 9.72
CA PHE A 10 -15.89 0.52 8.83
C PHE A 10 -17.25 0.12 9.41
N ALA A 11 -18.30 0.25 8.60
CA ALA A 11 -19.65 -0.17 8.94
C ALA A 11 -20.16 -1.21 7.96
N ILE A 12 -20.79 -2.28 8.46
CA ILE A 12 -21.54 -3.23 7.64
C ILE A 12 -22.97 -2.71 7.54
N LEU A 13 -23.41 -2.37 6.33
CA LEU A 13 -24.74 -1.84 6.05
C LEU A 13 -25.76 -2.96 5.78
N GLY A 14 -25.29 -4.09 5.25
CA GLY A 14 -26.14 -5.23 4.94
C GLY A 14 -25.38 -6.54 4.86
N LYS A 15 -26.06 -7.63 5.15
CA LYS A 15 -25.54 -9.00 5.03
C LYS A 15 -26.51 -9.84 4.22
N CYS A 16 -25.99 -10.71 3.36
CA CYS A 16 -26.81 -11.69 2.67
C CYS A 16 -27.25 -12.79 3.63
N GLY A 17 -28.55 -13.14 3.65
CA GLY A 17 -29.06 -14.20 4.53
C GLY A 17 -28.61 -15.61 4.11
N SER A 18 -28.23 -15.79 2.85
CA SER A 18 -27.87 -17.10 2.27
C SER A 18 -26.38 -17.26 1.93
N SER A 19 -25.55 -16.22 2.14
CA SER A 19 -24.11 -16.26 1.83
C SER A 19 -23.29 -15.41 2.81
N LYS A 20 -21.95 -15.43 2.68
CA LYS A 20 -21.05 -14.57 3.47
C LYS A 20 -20.91 -13.13 2.93
N ALA A 21 -21.68 -12.76 1.90
CA ALA A 21 -21.60 -11.46 1.27
C ALA A 21 -22.04 -10.33 2.22
N ARG A 22 -21.33 -9.20 2.15
CA ARG A 22 -21.54 -8.01 2.99
C ARG A 22 -21.47 -6.79 2.10
N VAL A 23 -22.39 -5.85 2.34
CA VAL A 23 -22.29 -4.48 1.84
C VAL A 23 -21.87 -3.62 3.02
N GLY A 24 -20.88 -2.76 2.80
CA GLY A 24 -20.33 -1.92 3.86
C GLY A 24 -19.89 -0.56 3.36
N LYS A 25 -19.42 0.26 4.29
CA LYS A 25 -18.86 1.59 4.03
C LYS A 25 -17.63 1.79 4.88
N ILE A 26 -16.51 2.11 4.23
CA ILE A 26 -15.29 2.57 4.88
C ILE A 26 -15.33 4.09 4.84
N THR A 27 -15.12 4.75 5.98
CA THR A 27 -14.89 6.20 6.03
C THR A 27 -13.39 6.42 6.17
N LEU A 28 -12.82 7.18 5.26
CA LEU A 28 -11.42 7.56 5.20
C LEU A 28 -11.28 9.09 5.16
N PRO A 29 -10.08 9.65 5.39
CA PRO A 29 -9.85 11.10 5.36
C PRO A 29 -10.30 11.79 4.07
N HIS A 30 -10.08 11.17 2.91
CA HIS A 30 -10.42 11.73 1.59
C HIS A 30 -11.79 11.28 1.05
N GLY A 31 -12.64 10.70 1.90
CA GLY A 31 -14.04 10.42 1.58
C GLY A 31 -14.47 8.97 1.83
N PRO A 32 -15.78 8.67 1.70
CA PRO A 32 -16.28 7.32 1.92
C PRO A 32 -15.96 6.38 0.74
N VAL A 33 -15.82 5.09 1.03
CA VAL A 33 -15.67 3.99 0.06
C VAL A 33 -16.74 2.94 0.35
N ASP A 34 -17.60 2.66 -0.62
CA ASP A 34 -18.62 1.61 -0.53
C ASP A 34 -17.97 0.25 -0.82
N THR A 35 -18.33 -0.78 -0.06
CA THR A 35 -17.83 -2.16 -0.26
C THR A 35 -18.96 -3.11 -0.66
N PRO A 36 -18.72 -4.07 -1.57
CA PRO A 36 -17.42 -4.44 -2.17
C PRO A 36 -16.92 -3.41 -3.18
N VAL A 37 -15.61 -3.10 -3.14
CA VAL A 37 -14.95 -2.14 -4.03
C VAL A 37 -13.93 -2.84 -4.91
N PHE A 38 -13.84 -2.42 -6.17
CA PHE A 38 -12.75 -2.77 -7.06
C PHE A 38 -11.79 -1.57 -7.15
N MET A 39 -10.52 -1.78 -6.81
CA MET A 39 -9.52 -0.70 -6.76
C MET A 39 -8.72 -0.68 -8.05
N SER A 40 -8.71 0.45 -8.75
CA SER A 40 -7.86 0.65 -9.93
C SER A 40 -6.41 0.86 -9.51
N VAL A 41 -5.46 0.22 -10.21
CA VAL A 41 -4.03 0.25 -9.86
C VAL A 41 -3.29 1.34 -10.65
N GLY A 42 -2.73 2.32 -9.95
CA GLY A 42 -1.79 3.31 -10.46
C GLY A 42 -0.35 2.86 -10.25
N THR A 43 0.35 2.52 -11.33
CA THR A 43 1.72 1.97 -11.25
C THR A 43 2.82 3.03 -11.29
N GLN A 44 2.56 4.29 -11.69
CA GLN A 44 3.56 5.38 -11.68
C GLN A 44 2.90 6.75 -11.41
N GLY A 45 2.07 6.82 -10.36
CA GLY A 45 1.37 8.06 -9.98
C GLY A 45 0.28 8.52 -10.96
N THR A 46 0.02 7.74 -12.01
CA THR A 46 -1.10 7.90 -12.93
C THR A 46 -1.63 6.53 -13.32
N LEU A 47 -2.95 6.43 -13.54
CA LEU A 47 -3.50 5.36 -14.38
C LEU A 47 -3.16 5.77 -15.81
N LYS A 48 -2.23 5.05 -16.46
CA LYS A 48 -1.76 5.36 -17.82
C LYS A 48 -2.97 5.63 -18.74
N GLY A 49 -3.12 6.88 -19.18
CA GLY A 49 -4.13 7.30 -20.15
C GLY A 49 -5.47 7.79 -19.56
N MET A 50 -5.61 7.95 -18.24
CA MET A 50 -6.83 8.53 -17.63
C MET A 50 -6.53 9.76 -16.77
N LEU A 51 -7.36 10.79 -16.94
CA LEU A 51 -7.37 11.99 -16.10
C LEU A 51 -8.11 11.71 -14.77
N PRO A 52 -7.74 12.37 -13.66
CA PRO A 52 -8.44 12.27 -12.38
C PRO A 52 -9.97 12.47 -12.50
N GLU A 53 -10.39 13.42 -13.35
CA GLU A 53 -11.79 13.71 -13.62
C GLU A 53 -12.55 12.51 -14.23
N GLN A 54 -11.89 11.74 -15.09
CA GLN A 54 -12.48 10.54 -15.69
C GLN A 54 -12.66 9.44 -14.63
N LEU A 55 -11.70 9.30 -13.73
CA LEU A 55 -11.79 8.34 -12.61
C LEU A 55 -12.96 8.69 -11.68
N LYS A 56 -13.14 9.99 -11.37
CA LYS A 56 -14.29 10.47 -10.61
C LYS A 56 -15.62 10.20 -11.33
N ALA A 57 -15.67 10.48 -12.64
CA ALA A 57 -16.87 10.25 -13.45
C ALA A 57 -17.24 8.75 -13.52
N MET A 58 -16.25 7.85 -13.43
CA MET A 58 -16.45 6.40 -13.33
C MET A 58 -16.85 5.92 -11.92
N GLY A 59 -16.90 6.81 -10.93
CA GLY A 59 -17.24 6.47 -9.55
C GLY A 59 -16.10 5.79 -8.78
N VAL A 60 -14.85 5.99 -9.17
CA VAL A 60 -13.70 5.49 -8.41
C VAL A 60 -13.60 6.24 -7.08
N GLN A 61 -13.65 5.51 -5.97
CA GLN A 61 -13.62 6.07 -4.61
C GLN A 61 -12.25 5.93 -3.92
N ILE A 62 -11.42 5.00 -4.41
CA ILE A 62 -10.09 4.71 -3.88
C ILE A 62 -9.20 4.12 -4.97
N LEU A 63 -7.93 4.53 -5.00
CA LEU A 63 -6.92 4.02 -5.92
C LEU A 63 -5.87 3.20 -5.17
N LEU A 64 -5.31 2.19 -5.82
CA LEU A 64 -4.12 1.49 -5.35
C LEU A 64 -2.88 2.15 -5.96
N ALA A 65 -2.02 2.72 -5.12
CA ALA A 65 -0.75 3.34 -5.48
C ALA A 65 0.38 2.36 -5.16
N ASN A 66 1.24 2.07 -6.14
CA ASN A 66 2.35 1.17 -5.92
C ASN A 66 3.56 1.87 -5.28
N THR A 67 3.96 1.40 -4.10
CA THR A 67 5.02 2.00 -3.26
C THR A 67 6.40 1.91 -3.92
N TYR A 68 6.73 0.77 -4.54
CA TYR A 68 8.06 0.58 -5.16
C TYR A 68 8.30 1.52 -6.34
N HIS A 69 7.34 1.59 -7.26
CA HIS A 69 7.47 2.46 -8.43
C HIS A 69 7.48 3.92 -8.03
N LEU A 70 6.61 4.35 -7.12
CA LEU A 70 6.55 5.74 -6.67
C LEU A 70 7.78 6.16 -5.87
N GLY A 71 8.31 5.26 -5.03
CA GLY A 71 9.53 5.46 -4.26
C GLY A 71 10.80 5.52 -5.11
N THR A 72 10.78 4.94 -6.32
CA THR A 72 11.92 5.00 -7.27
C THR A 72 11.76 6.09 -8.33
N ARG A 73 10.54 6.28 -8.85
CA ARG A 73 10.20 7.26 -9.90
C ARG A 73 8.75 7.76 -9.70
N PRO A 74 8.55 9.02 -9.28
CA PRO A 74 9.50 10.12 -9.27
C PRO A 74 10.53 10.08 -8.12
N GLY A 75 10.27 9.31 -7.07
CA GLY A 75 11.11 9.25 -5.88
C GLY A 75 10.51 9.98 -4.68
N VAL A 76 10.88 9.52 -3.48
CA VAL A 76 10.36 10.02 -2.20
C VAL A 76 10.55 11.53 -2.05
N ASP A 77 11.75 12.04 -2.34
CA ASP A 77 12.06 13.48 -2.23
C ASP A 77 11.17 14.36 -3.12
N ILE A 78 10.84 13.87 -4.32
CA ILE A 78 9.99 14.61 -5.25
C ILE A 78 8.53 14.60 -4.74
N LEU A 79 8.05 13.46 -4.23
CA LEU A 79 6.72 13.35 -3.63
C LEU A 79 6.58 14.27 -2.42
N LEU A 80 7.58 14.30 -1.53
CA LEU A 80 7.60 15.21 -0.38
C LEU A 80 7.56 16.68 -0.82
N LYS A 81 8.38 17.06 -1.80
CA LYS A 81 8.38 18.42 -2.36
C LYS A 81 7.07 18.80 -3.04
N ALA A 82 6.39 17.84 -3.68
CA ALA A 82 5.07 18.04 -4.26
C ALA A 82 3.95 18.10 -3.19
N GLY A 83 4.24 17.69 -1.95
CA GLY A 83 3.28 17.62 -0.86
C GLY A 83 2.38 16.38 -0.92
N GLY A 84 2.92 15.26 -1.37
CA GLY A 84 2.25 13.96 -1.47
C GLY A 84 1.74 13.62 -2.87
N LEU A 85 1.35 12.36 -3.06
CA LEU A 85 0.88 11.86 -4.35
C LEU A 85 -0.43 12.52 -4.78
N HIS A 86 -1.34 12.78 -3.84
CA HIS A 86 -2.60 13.49 -4.10
C HIS A 86 -2.38 14.79 -4.89
N LYS A 87 -1.46 15.65 -4.43
CA LYS A 87 -1.11 16.91 -5.11
C LYS A 87 -0.38 16.66 -6.43
N PHE A 88 0.56 15.71 -6.42
CA PHE A 88 1.34 15.37 -7.61
C PHE A 88 0.47 14.92 -8.80
N MET A 89 -0.59 14.15 -8.53
CA MET A 89 -1.48 13.61 -9.57
C MET A 89 -2.82 14.36 -9.70
N ASN A 90 -3.03 15.43 -8.93
CA ASN A 90 -4.29 16.17 -8.83
C ASN A 90 -5.50 15.25 -8.50
N TRP A 91 -5.32 14.37 -7.52
CA TRP A 91 -6.34 13.44 -7.03
C TRP A 91 -6.68 13.74 -5.57
N ASP A 92 -7.95 14.01 -5.31
CA ASP A 92 -8.50 14.35 -3.99
C ASP A 92 -9.31 13.19 -3.36
N GLY A 93 -9.36 12.03 -4.02
CA GLY A 93 -9.98 10.82 -3.47
C GLY A 93 -8.98 9.96 -2.70
N ASN A 94 -9.44 8.83 -2.14
CA ASN A 94 -8.60 8.02 -1.27
C ASN A 94 -7.47 7.29 -2.01
N LEU A 95 -6.38 7.01 -1.30
CA LEU A 95 -5.26 6.19 -1.73
C LEU A 95 -5.01 5.02 -0.77
N LEU A 96 -4.86 3.84 -1.34
CA LEU A 96 -4.28 2.67 -0.67
C LEU A 96 -2.90 2.43 -1.27
N THR A 97 -1.88 2.28 -0.44
CA THR A 97 -0.56 1.85 -0.90
C THR A 97 -0.35 0.38 -0.62
N ASP A 98 0.26 -0.34 -1.56
CA ASP A 98 0.81 -1.66 -1.26
C ASP A 98 2.11 -1.53 -0.46
N SER A 99 2.63 -2.64 0.07
CA SER A 99 3.87 -2.63 0.85
C SER A 99 5.13 -2.48 0.00
N GLY A 100 5.01 -2.67 -1.33
CA GLY A 100 6.11 -2.87 -2.25
C GLY A 100 6.63 -4.31 -2.30
N GLY A 101 6.42 -5.13 -1.26
CA GLY A 101 7.02 -6.46 -1.11
C GLY A 101 6.67 -7.45 -2.22
N PHE A 102 5.40 -7.50 -2.61
CA PHE A 102 4.94 -8.43 -3.66
C PHE A 102 5.61 -8.20 -5.02
N GLN A 103 5.77 -6.95 -5.44
CA GLN A 103 6.47 -6.64 -6.68
C GLN A 103 7.95 -7.02 -6.60
N MET A 104 8.59 -6.86 -5.43
CA MET A 104 9.99 -7.25 -5.25
C MET A 104 10.19 -8.75 -5.41
N VAL A 105 9.32 -9.57 -4.80
CA VAL A 105 9.41 -11.03 -4.87
C VAL A 105 9.02 -11.58 -6.25
N SER A 106 8.09 -10.91 -6.94
CA SER A 106 7.59 -11.36 -8.24
C SER A 106 8.49 -10.97 -9.41
N LEU A 107 9.13 -9.79 -9.36
CA LEU A 107 9.95 -9.27 -10.46
C LEU A 107 11.39 -9.76 -10.40
N LEU A 108 11.90 -10.12 -9.22
CA LEU A 108 13.32 -10.41 -9.05
C LEU A 108 13.52 -11.87 -8.64
N LYS A 109 14.08 -12.65 -9.57
CA LYS A 109 14.68 -13.97 -9.25
C LYS A 109 15.78 -13.87 -8.17
N LEU A 110 16.21 -12.65 -7.83
CA LEU A 110 17.34 -12.29 -6.97
C LEU A 110 16.93 -11.49 -5.72
N ALA A 111 15.67 -11.60 -5.26
CA ALA A 111 15.29 -11.04 -3.97
C ALA A 111 15.77 -11.97 -2.83
N GLU A 112 16.55 -11.41 -1.91
CA GLU A 112 17.01 -12.08 -0.68
C GLU A 112 16.22 -11.51 0.50
N ILE A 113 15.57 -12.37 1.25
CA ILE A 113 14.75 -11.99 2.40
C ILE A 113 15.58 -12.24 3.66
N THR A 114 15.73 -11.21 4.47
CA THR A 114 16.52 -11.20 5.70
C THR A 114 15.67 -10.65 6.85
N GLU A 115 16.11 -10.81 8.10
CA GLU A 115 15.42 -10.20 9.25
C GLU A 115 15.30 -8.67 9.14
N GLN A 116 16.23 -8.02 8.42
CA GLN A 116 16.23 -6.57 8.21
C GLN A 116 15.26 -6.09 7.12
N GLY A 117 14.69 -7.01 6.34
CA GLY A 117 13.85 -6.70 5.18
C GLY A 117 14.28 -7.43 3.91
N VAL A 118 13.86 -6.90 2.77
CA VAL A 118 14.07 -7.52 1.46
C VAL A 118 15.18 -6.78 0.71
N LYS A 119 16.28 -7.48 0.42
CA LYS A 119 17.34 -7.00 -0.47
C LYS A 119 17.05 -7.43 -1.90
N PHE A 120 17.28 -6.54 -2.85
CA PHE A 120 17.00 -6.84 -4.24
C PHE A 120 17.77 -5.92 -5.20
N GLU A 121 17.83 -6.33 -6.46
CA GLU A 121 18.45 -5.54 -7.54
C GLU A 121 17.40 -4.62 -8.19
N SER A 122 17.65 -3.31 -8.20
CA SER A 122 16.74 -2.34 -8.80
C SER A 122 16.54 -2.58 -10.29
N LEU A 123 15.35 -2.29 -10.81
CA LEU A 123 15.04 -2.34 -12.24
C LEU A 123 15.56 -1.11 -13.02
N ASN A 124 16.36 -0.25 -12.39
CA ASN A 124 17.03 0.87 -13.03
C ASN A 124 18.18 0.39 -13.95
N GLU A 125 18.70 1.27 -14.80
CA GLU A 125 19.77 0.94 -15.75
C GLU A 125 21.07 0.51 -15.05
N GLN A 126 21.28 1.00 -13.81
CA GLN A 126 22.49 0.76 -13.00
C GLN A 126 22.41 -0.54 -12.19
N LYS A 127 21.21 -1.12 -12.03
CA LYS A 127 20.95 -2.34 -11.27
C LYS A 127 21.51 -2.31 -9.85
N ASP A 128 21.33 -1.18 -9.17
CA ASP A 128 21.85 -1.01 -7.81
C ASP A 128 21.15 -1.98 -6.83
N GLN A 129 21.88 -2.44 -5.82
CA GLN A 129 21.27 -3.18 -4.72
C GLN A 129 20.49 -2.22 -3.82
N VAL A 130 19.23 -2.55 -3.56
CA VAL A 130 18.32 -1.79 -2.71
C VAL A 130 17.84 -2.69 -1.57
N MET A 131 17.74 -2.12 -0.37
CA MET A 131 17.15 -2.76 0.80
C MET A 131 15.82 -2.08 1.11
N LEU A 132 14.74 -2.86 1.15
CA LEU A 132 13.43 -2.39 1.62
C LEU A 132 13.15 -3.02 2.98
N SER A 133 13.37 -2.24 4.04
CA SER A 133 12.96 -2.58 5.40
C SER A 133 11.49 -2.21 5.65
N PRO A 134 10.83 -2.76 6.68
CA PRO A 134 9.50 -2.32 7.10
C PRO A 134 9.40 -0.81 7.33
N GLU A 135 10.39 -0.22 8.01
CA GLU A 135 10.44 1.21 8.34
C GLU A 135 10.55 2.06 7.08
N HIS A 136 11.41 1.65 6.13
CA HIS A 136 11.55 2.35 4.86
C HIS A 136 10.29 2.25 3.99
N SER A 137 9.60 1.09 4.02
CA SER A 137 8.30 0.95 3.35
C SER A 137 7.26 1.91 3.93
N ILE A 138 7.22 2.08 5.26
CA ILE A 138 6.32 3.03 5.92
C ILE A 138 6.69 4.47 5.57
N GLU A 139 7.98 4.81 5.55
CA GLU A 139 8.48 6.13 5.16
C GLU A 139 8.00 6.52 3.75
N ILE A 140 8.16 5.62 2.77
CA ILE A 140 7.70 5.85 1.39
C ILE A 140 6.17 6.01 1.36
N GLN A 141 5.43 5.15 2.06
CA GLN A 141 3.97 5.21 2.09
C GLN A 141 3.44 6.49 2.76
N ASN A 142 4.13 6.99 3.78
CA ASN A 142 3.84 8.28 4.40
C ASN A 142 4.16 9.45 3.45
N ALA A 143 5.28 9.40 2.73
CA ALA A 143 5.63 10.41 1.72
C ALA A 143 4.65 10.44 0.54
N ILE A 144 4.10 9.28 0.17
CA ILE A 144 2.99 9.18 -0.79
C ILE A 144 1.73 9.85 -0.22
N GLY A 145 1.50 9.76 1.09
CA GLY A 145 0.34 10.33 1.78
C GLY A 145 -0.89 9.42 1.70
N ALA A 146 -0.71 8.10 1.82
CA ALA A 146 -1.80 7.14 1.67
C ALA A 146 -2.79 7.14 2.85
N ASP A 147 -4.08 6.95 2.56
CA ASP A 147 -5.13 6.75 3.57
C ASP A 147 -5.11 5.35 4.19
N ILE A 148 -4.72 4.36 3.40
CA ILE A 148 -4.54 2.97 3.83
C ILE A 148 -3.13 2.53 3.45
N ILE A 149 -2.33 2.28 4.49
CA ILE A 149 -0.96 1.78 4.37
C ILE A 149 -0.95 0.28 4.64
N MET A 150 -0.37 -0.49 3.72
CA MET A 150 -0.17 -1.93 3.83
C MET A 150 1.18 -2.23 4.48
N GLN A 151 1.19 -3.23 5.35
CA GLN A 151 2.40 -3.71 6.00
C GLN A 151 3.25 -4.52 5.02
N LEU A 152 4.57 -4.40 5.12
CA LEU A 152 5.50 -5.29 4.44
C LEU A 152 5.33 -6.75 4.89
N ASP A 153 5.11 -7.61 3.91
CA ASP A 153 4.85 -9.03 4.03
C ASP A 153 6.01 -9.85 3.46
N ASP A 154 6.27 -10.98 4.10
CA ASP A 154 7.18 -11.99 3.58
C ASP A 154 6.42 -12.91 2.59
N VAL A 155 6.55 -12.64 1.30
CA VAL A 155 5.81 -13.34 0.25
C VAL A 155 6.53 -14.62 -0.18
N VAL A 156 5.83 -15.75 -0.13
CA VAL A 156 6.33 -17.05 -0.58
C VAL A 156 5.85 -17.35 -2.00
N LYS A 157 6.71 -17.96 -2.83
CA LYS A 157 6.32 -18.45 -4.16
C LYS A 157 5.35 -19.62 -4.03
N THR A 158 4.14 -19.45 -4.54
CA THR A 158 3.05 -20.45 -4.48
C THR A 158 3.31 -21.71 -5.29
N THR A 159 4.29 -21.68 -6.21
CA THR A 159 4.61 -22.80 -7.10
C THR A 159 5.47 -23.89 -6.45
N VAL A 160 5.95 -23.68 -5.22
CA VAL A 160 6.76 -24.66 -4.48
C VAL A 160 6.08 -24.95 -3.14
N PRO A 161 5.62 -26.19 -2.90
CA PRO A 161 5.00 -26.57 -1.64
C PRO A 161 6.08 -26.78 -0.57
N ASP A 162 6.66 -25.69 -0.10
CA ASP A 162 7.64 -25.67 0.98
C ASP A 162 6.95 -25.23 2.27
N LYS A 163 6.58 -26.21 3.11
CA LYS A 163 5.84 -25.94 4.35
C LYS A 163 6.68 -25.17 5.36
N GLU A 164 7.95 -25.48 5.47
CA GLU A 164 8.86 -24.83 6.42
C GLU A 164 8.98 -23.34 6.04
N ARG A 165 9.20 -23.05 4.75
CA ARG A 165 9.26 -21.67 4.26
C ARG A 165 7.95 -20.90 4.45
N ILE A 166 6.81 -21.56 4.28
CA ILE A 166 5.48 -20.96 4.53
C ILE A 166 5.34 -20.62 6.02
N GLU A 167 5.67 -21.53 6.92
CA GLU A 167 5.61 -21.28 8.36
C GLU A 167 6.54 -20.13 8.79
N GLU A 168 7.78 -20.13 8.29
CA GLU A 168 8.73 -19.03 8.50
C GLU A 168 8.17 -17.68 8.02
N SER A 169 7.55 -17.64 6.83
CA SER A 169 6.96 -16.41 6.28
C SER A 169 5.84 -15.84 7.13
N VAL A 170 5.00 -16.70 7.68
CA VAL A 170 3.91 -16.32 8.57
C VAL A 170 4.47 -15.78 9.88
N HIS A 171 5.50 -16.43 10.44
CA HIS A 171 6.18 -15.96 11.64
C HIS A 171 6.87 -14.61 11.43
N SER A 172 7.63 -14.47 10.34
CA SER A 172 8.33 -13.24 9.96
C SER A 172 7.34 -12.07 9.79
N THR A 173 6.30 -12.24 8.97
CA THR A 173 5.25 -11.23 8.75
C THR A 173 4.53 -10.84 10.04
N ARG A 174 4.30 -11.81 10.94
CA ARG A 174 3.69 -11.53 12.24
C ARG A 174 4.61 -10.72 13.15
N ASN A 175 5.91 -10.97 13.11
CA ASN A 175 6.87 -10.31 14.00
C ASN A 175 7.13 -8.84 13.61
N THR A 176 6.89 -8.45 12.36
CA THR A 176 7.01 -7.04 11.92
C THR A 176 5.76 -6.21 12.23
N LEU A 177 4.64 -6.83 12.60
CA LEU A 177 3.37 -6.14 12.91
C LEU A 177 3.49 -5.09 14.04
N PRO A 178 4.16 -5.38 15.18
CA PRO A 178 4.25 -4.43 16.27
C PRO A 178 5.01 -3.15 15.89
N GLY A 179 6.13 -3.28 15.17
CA GLY A 179 6.91 -2.13 14.68
C GLY A 179 6.08 -1.28 13.71
N PHE A 180 5.43 -1.94 12.75
CA PHE A 180 4.52 -1.26 11.81
C PHE A 180 3.39 -0.50 12.51
N ALA A 181 2.82 -1.05 13.58
CA ALA A 181 1.75 -0.38 14.34
C ALA A 181 2.26 0.85 15.11
N GLN A 182 3.49 0.83 15.61
CA GLN A 182 4.11 1.97 16.31
C GLN A 182 4.45 3.11 15.36
N ASP A 183 5.01 2.80 14.19
CA ASP A 183 5.46 3.82 13.23
C ASP A 183 4.31 4.58 12.55
N LYS A 184 3.10 3.99 12.52
CA LYS A 184 1.88 4.70 12.07
C LYS A 184 1.51 5.90 12.94
N HIS A 185 1.96 5.97 14.19
CA HIS A 185 1.62 7.08 15.10
C HIS A 185 2.54 8.30 14.94
N CYS A 186 3.66 8.18 14.22
CA CYS A 186 4.65 9.25 14.11
C CYS A 186 4.35 10.32 13.04
N GLY A 187 3.32 10.12 12.20
CA GLY A 187 3.01 11.02 11.06
C GLY A 187 1.95 12.10 11.32
N SER A 188 1.50 12.30 12.57
CA SER A 188 0.44 13.27 12.90
C SER A 188 0.97 14.52 13.60
N HIS A 189 1.79 15.30 12.89
CA HIS A 189 2.18 16.66 13.28
C HIS A 189 1.96 17.65 12.14
#